data_AF-A0A4Z0KKJ5-F1
#
_entry.id   AF-A0A4Z0KKJ5-F1
#
_cell.length_a   1.000
_cell.length_b   1.000
_cell.length_c   1.000
_cell.angle_alpha   90.00
_cell.angle_beta   90.00
_cell.angle_gamma   90.00
#
_symmetry.space_group_name_H-M   'P 1'
#
loop_
_entity.id
_entity.type
_entity.pdbx_description
1 polymer ?
#
loop_
_entity_poly.entity_id
_entity_poly.type
_entity_poly.pdbx_seq_one_letter_code
_entity_poly.pdbx_strand_id
1 'polypeptide(L)'
;MNCQVSASQALQIISEHETSYALILRQATPDYIDLLIFDASTVEDTTQIATDDEATKLVLLPYRSIEERGFSAQDDKQPILTCTVSQHYVTDRDEFESLVAGPIGHVENFEFDISDAEYADIASASIVEDIGSGLGSNFVLKRTLQGTLSDSSNASLLGLYKRLLQREAGAYWTFLVSLEDRVFLGASPTCQAGAGPR
;
A
#
# COMPACT_ATOMS: atom_id res chain seq x y z
N MET A 1 -18.13 6.60 12.16
CA MET A 1 -19.42 6.06 11.68
C MET A 1 -19.29 5.83 10.20
N ASN A 2 -19.42 4.59 9.73
CA ASN A 2 -19.24 4.26 8.33
C ASN A 2 -20.52 4.59 7.57
N CYS A 3 -20.44 5.44 6.56
CA CYS A 3 -21.59 5.78 5.71
C CYS A 3 -21.52 4.96 4.42
N GLN A 4 -22.50 4.10 4.19
CA GLN A 4 -22.57 3.35 2.94
C GLN A 4 -23.01 4.28 1.80
N VAL A 5 -22.31 4.22 0.67
CA VAL A 5 -22.55 5.02 -0.54
C VAL A 5 -22.56 4.11 -1.76
N SER A 6 -23.30 4.50 -2.81
CA SER A 6 -23.24 3.79 -4.09
C SER A 6 -21.85 3.94 -4.70
N ALA A 7 -21.48 3.03 -5.60
CA ALA A 7 -20.19 3.14 -6.30
C ALA A 7 -20.10 4.42 -7.16
N SER A 8 -21.22 4.89 -7.72
CA SER A 8 -21.27 6.18 -8.42
C SER A 8 -20.97 7.36 -7.51
N GLN A 9 -21.48 7.37 -6.27
CA GLN A 9 -21.16 8.38 -5.27
C GLN A 9 -19.71 8.29 -4.82
N ALA A 10 -19.18 7.07 -4.63
CA ALA A 10 -17.78 6.87 -4.28
C ALA A 10 -16.83 7.44 -5.36
N LEU A 11 -17.11 7.20 -6.64
CA LEU A 11 -16.33 7.75 -7.75
C LEU A 11 -16.41 9.29 -7.83
N GLN A 12 -17.59 9.86 -7.54
CA GLN A 12 -17.76 11.31 -7.44
C GLN A 12 -16.90 11.89 -6.31
N ILE A 13 -16.95 11.29 -5.12
CA ILE A 13 -16.13 11.71 -3.97
C ILE A 13 -14.63 11.64 -4.32
N ILE A 14 -14.18 10.55 -4.94
CA ILE A 14 -12.77 10.42 -5.37
C ILE A 14 -12.36 11.53 -6.34
N SER A 15 -13.24 11.89 -7.28
CA SER A 15 -12.97 12.98 -8.23
C SER A 15 -12.86 14.36 -7.58
N GLU A 16 -13.49 14.57 -6.42
CA GLU A 16 -13.45 15.85 -5.68
C GLU A 16 -12.19 15.99 -4.81
N HIS A 17 -11.60 14.88 -4.39
CA HIS A 17 -10.44 14.85 -3.50
C HIS A 17 -9.10 14.58 -4.20
N GLU A 18 -9.12 14.09 -5.44
CA GLU A 18 -8.02 13.76 -6.38
C GLU A 18 -6.78 13.02 -5.83
N THR A 19 -6.14 13.49 -4.77
CA THR A 19 -4.85 13.02 -4.23
C THR A 19 -4.85 12.84 -2.70
N SER A 20 -6.00 12.63 -2.07
CA SER A 20 -6.11 12.43 -0.61
C SER A 20 -7.20 11.42 -0.25
N TYR A 21 -7.03 10.21 -0.78
CA TYR A 21 -7.98 9.12 -0.53
C TYR A 21 -7.29 7.76 -0.47
N ALA A 22 -7.97 6.79 0.17
CA ALA A 22 -7.61 5.39 0.09
C ALA A 22 -8.84 4.51 -0.19
N LEU A 23 -8.66 3.53 -1.06
CA LEU A 23 -9.55 2.39 -1.24
C LEU A 23 -8.91 1.17 -0.61
N ILE A 24 -9.64 0.48 0.27
CA ILE A 24 -9.14 -0.73 0.95
C ILE A 24 -10.22 -1.81 0.92
N LEU A 25 -9.93 -2.90 0.22
CA LEU A 25 -10.68 -4.14 0.35
C LEU A 25 -10.01 -5.01 1.41
N ARG A 26 -10.75 -5.35 2.46
CA ARG A 26 -10.27 -6.24 3.53
C ARG A 26 -10.80 -7.64 3.34
N GLN A 27 -9.97 -8.65 3.60
CA GLN A 27 -10.37 -10.05 3.59
C GLN A 27 -11.59 -10.33 4.50
N ALA A 28 -11.70 -9.62 5.63
CA ALA A 28 -12.80 -9.77 6.57
C ALA A 28 -14.16 -9.26 6.05
N THR A 29 -14.15 -8.37 5.05
CA THR A 29 -15.34 -7.75 4.45
C THR A 29 -15.19 -7.74 2.92
N PRO A 30 -15.17 -8.92 2.28
CA PRO A 30 -14.75 -9.05 0.88
C PRO A 30 -15.74 -8.47 -0.14
N ASP A 31 -16.96 -8.16 0.28
CA ASP A 31 -18.02 -7.57 -0.54
C ASP A 31 -18.00 -6.04 -0.53
N TYR A 32 -17.18 -5.44 0.34
CA TYR A 32 -17.20 -4.01 0.63
C TYR A 32 -15.81 -3.38 0.56
N ILE A 33 -15.70 -2.27 -0.15
CA ILE A 33 -14.50 -1.46 -0.24
C ILE A 33 -14.65 -0.27 0.72
N ASP A 34 -13.71 -0.15 1.66
CA ASP A 34 -13.57 1.07 2.46
C ASP A 34 -13.03 2.19 1.57
N LEU A 35 -13.70 3.35 1.57
CA LEU A 35 -13.20 4.59 1.01
C LEU A 35 -12.90 5.56 2.17
N LEU A 36 -11.63 5.90 2.32
CA LEU A 36 -11.16 6.84 3.32
C LEU A 36 -10.77 8.15 2.64
N ILE A 37 -11.27 9.26 3.16
CA ILE A 37 -10.77 10.61 2.84
C ILE A 37 -10.00 11.08 4.05
N PHE A 38 -8.84 11.69 3.82
CA PHE A 38 -7.92 12.03 4.90
C PHE A 38 -7.13 13.30 4.63
N ASP A 39 -6.64 13.90 5.71
CA ASP A 39 -5.56 14.88 5.65
C ASP A 39 -4.24 14.17 5.93
N ALA A 40 -3.29 14.28 4.99
CA ALA A 40 -1.97 13.67 5.10
C ALA A 40 -0.97 14.65 5.73
N SER A 41 -0.14 14.13 6.62
CA SER A 41 1.02 14.81 7.18
C SER A 41 2.18 13.84 7.35
N THR A 42 3.37 14.39 7.53
CA THR A 42 4.59 13.61 7.77
C THR A 42 5.09 13.79 9.20
N VAL A 43 5.67 12.74 9.75
CA VAL A 43 6.42 12.78 11.01
C VAL A 43 7.75 12.04 10.84
N GLU A 44 8.74 12.42 11.66
CA GLU A 44 10.08 11.83 11.58
C GLU A 44 10.23 10.55 12.42
N ASP A 45 9.45 10.43 13.50
CA ASP A 45 9.48 9.28 14.41
C ASP A 45 8.09 8.86 14.90
N THR A 46 7.95 7.60 15.31
CA THR A 46 6.64 7.03 15.69
C THR A 46 6.03 7.66 16.95
N THR A 47 6.82 8.33 17.79
CA THR A 47 6.32 8.98 19.01
C THR A 47 5.56 10.28 18.72
N GLN A 48 5.77 10.86 17.53
CA GLN A 48 5.07 12.06 17.05
C GLN A 48 3.70 11.75 16.44
N ILE A 49 3.36 10.46 16.26
CA ILE A 49 2.04 10.07 15.76
C ILE A 49 1.01 10.42 16.85
N ALA A 50 0.15 11.40 16.56
CA ALA A 50 -0.87 11.84 17.49
C ALA A 50 -1.79 10.68 17.94
N THR A 51 -1.94 10.50 19.25
CA THR A 51 -2.75 9.45 19.86
C THR A 51 -4.16 9.93 20.20
N ASP A 52 -4.78 10.73 19.32
CA ASP A 52 -6.16 11.14 19.52
C ASP A 52 -7.06 9.89 19.44
N ASP A 53 -7.53 9.41 20.61
CA ASP A 53 -8.18 8.11 20.78
C ASP A 53 -9.45 7.94 19.92
N GLU A 54 -10.04 9.04 19.47
CA GLU A 54 -11.26 9.03 18.62
C GLU A 54 -10.96 9.13 17.12
N ALA A 55 -9.74 9.49 16.72
CA ALA A 55 -9.38 9.71 15.32
C ALA A 55 -8.82 8.44 14.66
N THR A 56 -9.52 7.94 13.64
CA THR A 56 -8.98 6.89 12.78
C THR A 56 -7.81 7.43 11.94
N LYS A 57 -6.69 6.70 11.92
CA LYS A 57 -5.51 7.04 11.12
C LYS A 57 -5.09 5.87 10.23
N LEU A 58 -4.71 6.17 9.00
CA LEU A 58 -3.94 5.28 8.15
C LEU A 58 -2.47 5.73 8.23
N VAL A 59 -1.57 4.83 8.63
CA VAL A 59 -0.14 5.15 8.79
C VAL A 59 0.66 4.30 7.83
N LEU A 60 1.52 4.93 7.02
CA LEU A 60 2.48 4.25 6.17
C LEU A 60 3.86 4.37 6.81
N LEU A 61 4.36 3.23 7.29
CA LEU A 61 5.62 3.14 8.04
C LEU A 61 6.76 2.68 7.11
N PRO A 62 7.73 3.54 6.78
CA PRO A 62 8.88 3.16 5.96
C PRO A 62 9.83 2.25 6.73
N TYR A 63 10.60 1.44 6.00
CA TYR A 63 11.52 0.46 6.58
C TYR A 63 12.56 1.13 7.51
N ARG A 64 13.02 2.35 7.21
CA ARG A 64 14.01 3.06 8.04
C ARG A 64 13.57 3.28 9.50
N SER A 65 12.26 3.20 9.79
CA SER A 65 11.73 3.34 11.16
C SER A 65 12.25 2.26 12.14
N ILE A 66 12.87 1.19 11.64
CA ILE A 66 13.56 0.20 12.50
C ILE A 66 14.74 0.79 13.29
N GLU A 67 15.28 1.93 12.86
CA GLU A 67 16.33 2.66 13.58
C GLU A 67 15.87 3.09 14.98
N GLU A 68 14.57 3.36 15.17
CA GLU A 68 13.99 3.65 16.49
C GLU A 68 14.14 2.47 17.47
N ARG A 69 14.35 1.26 16.96
CA ARG A 69 14.63 0.05 17.75
C ARG A 69 16.13 -0.24 17.89
N GLY A 70 17.00 0.63 17.41
CA GLY A 70 18.46 0.49 17.46
C GLY A 70 19.05 -0.44 16.38
N PHE A 71 18.28 -0.79 15.34
CA PHE A 71 18.80 -1.52 14.18
C PHE A 71 19.38 -0.56 13.14
N SER A 72 20.33 -1.05 12.34
CA SER A 72 20.82 -0.31 11.18
C SER A 72 19.84 -0.42 10.01
N ALA A 73 19.56 0.70 9.35
CA ALA A 73 18.82 0.75 8.10
C ALA A 73 19.57 1.54 7.03
N GLN A 74 19.23 1.29 5.76
CA GLN A 74 19.60 2.22 4.70
C GLN A 74 18.66 3.42 4.78
N ASP A 75 19.22 4.61 5.01
CA ASP A 75 18.42 5.83 5.10
C ASP A 75 18.07 6.38 3.72
N ASP A 76 16.89 6.02 3.25
CA ASP A 76 16.25 6.49 2.02
C ASP A 76 15.49 7.81 2.19
N LYS A 77 15.60 8.43 3.39
CA LYS A 77 14.96 9.69 3.77
C LYS A 77 13.43 9.67 3.69
N GLN A 78 12.80 8.50 3.63
CA GLN A 78 11.33 8.41 3.57
C GLN A 78 10.71 8.74 4.94
N PRO A 79 9.85 9.77 5.05
CA PRO A 79 9.19 10.08 6.32
C PRO A 79 8.09 9.05 6.65
N ILE A 80 7.65 9.02 7.90
CA ILE A 80 6.41 8.32 8.27
C ILE A 80 5.25 9.17 7.78
N LEU A 81 4.34 8.58 7.01
CA LEU A 81 3.13 9.26 6.54
C LEU A 81 1.98 8.93 7.47
N THR A 82 1.31 9.97 7.96
CA THR A 82 0.11 9.84 8.79
C THR A 82 -1.08 10.48 8.07
N CYS A 83 -2.08 9.68 7.77
CA CYS A 83 -3.31 10.10 7.12
C CYS A 83 -4.44 10.09 8.15
N THR A 84 -4.85 11.28 8.62
CA THR A 84 -5.95 11.40 9.59
C THR A 84 -7.27 11.37 8.84
N VAL A 85 -8.08 10.34 9.07
CA VAL A 85 -9.31 10.09 8.33
C VAL A 85 -10.37 11.11 8.75
N SER A 86 -10.75 11.99 7.82
CA SER A 86 -11.82 12.97 8.02
C SER A 86 -13.19 12.38 7.69
N GLN A 87 -13.25 11.48 6.71
CA GLN A 87 -14.48 10.80 6.29
C GLN A 87 -14.21 9.33 5.95
N HIS A 88 -15.15 8.47 6.32
CA HIS A 88 -15.09 7.03 6.06
C HIS A 88 -16.41 6.55 5.46
N TYR A 89 -16.31 6.13 4.20
CA TYR A 89 -17.40 5.55 3.44
C TYR A 89 -17.16 4.07 3.14
N VAL A 90 -18.23 3.37 2.80
CA VAL A 90 -18.17 1.99 2.34
C VAL A 90 -18.97 1.87 1.06
N THR A 91 -18.42 1.22 0.05
CA THR A 91 -19.09 0.98 -1.24
C THR A 91 -19.08 -0.50 -1.60
N ASP A 92 -20.11 -0.92 -2.35
CA ASP A 92 -20.25 -2.30 -2.81
C ASP A 92 -19.18 -2.61 -3.86
N ARG A 93 -18.48 -3.73 -3.68
CA ARG A 93 -17.38 -4.13 -4.55
C ARG A 93 -17.86 -4.44 -5.97
N ASP A 94 -18.94 -5.18 -6.13
CA ASP A 94 -19.43 -5.63 -7.44
C ASP A 94 -19.95 -4.44 -8.24
N GLU A 95 -20.62 -3.49 -7.57
CA GLU A 95 -21.05 -2.23 -8.18
C GLU A 95 -19.84 -1.40 -8.65
N PHE A 96 -18.81 -1.27 -7.80
CA PHE A 96 -17.58 -0.55 -8.13
C PHE A 96 -16.84 -1.18 -9.32
N GLU A 97 -16.66 -2.50 -9.31
CA GLU A 97 -16.04 -3.22 -10.41
C GLU A 97 -16.85 -3.09 -11.70
N SER A 98 -18.18 -3.03 -11.63
CA SER A 98 -19.04 -2.88 -12.81
C SER A 98 -18.95 -1.49 -13.43
N LEU A 99 -18.79 -0.43 -12.63
CA LEU A 99 -18.73 0.96 -13.09
C LEU A 99 -17.34 1.40 -13.57
N VAL A 100 -16.28 0.94 -12.92
CA VAL A 100 -14.91 1.38 -13.22
C VAL A 100 -14.43 0.77 -14.54
N ALA A 101 -13.88 1.61 -15.42
CA ALA A 101 -13.28 1.15 -16.66
C ALA A 101 -12.02 0.28 -16.40
N GLY A 102 -11.60 -0.51 -17.39
CA GLY A 102 -10.31 -1.20 -17.31
C GLY A 102 -9.14 -0.20 -17.22
N PRO A 103 -7.95 -0.65 -16.80
CA PRO A 103 -6.78 0.22 -16.70
C PRO A 103 -6.43 0.82 -18.07
N ILE A 104 -6.02 2.08 -18.02
CA ILE A 104 -5.64 2.87 -19.18
C ILE A 104 -4.11 2.96 -19.19
N GLY A 105 -3.50 2.79 -20.37
CA GLY A 105 -2.05 2.89 -20.54
C GLY A 105 -1.27 1.58 -20.38
N HIS A 106 0.05 1.70 -20.47
CA HIS A 106 1.02 0.61 -20.42
C HIS A 106 2.21 0.99 -19.55
N VAL A 107 2.99 -0.01 -19.16
CA VAL A 107 4.23 0.18 -18.41
C VAL A 107 5.40 0.09 -19.37
N GLU A 108 6.23 1.13 -19.39
CA GLU A 108 7.47 1.19 -20.16
C GLU A 108 8.67 0.89 -19.25
N ASN A 109 9.79 0.46 -19.84
CA ASN A 109 11.04 0.16 -19.11
C ASN A 109 10.83 -0.78 -17.91
N PHE A 110 10.03 -1.83 -18.11
CA PHE A 110 9.65 -2.77 -17.06
C PHE A 110 10.74 -3.81 -16.82
N GLU A 111 11.64 -3.54 -15.88
CA GLU A 111 12.84 -4.34 -15.62
C GLU A 111 13.23 -4.34 -14.13
N PHE A 112 14.03 -5.32 -13.71
CA PHE A 112 14.57 -5.34 -12.36
C PHE A 112 15.76 -4.38 -12.22
N ASP A 113 15.91 -3.76 -11.04
CA ASP A 113 17.05 -2.91 -10.66
C ASP A 113 18.39 -3.66 -10.67
N ILE A 114 18.34 -4.96 -10.37
CA ILE A 114 19.47 -5.90 -10.50
C ILE A 114 19.05 -7.12 -11.30
N SER A 115 19.97 -7.63 -12.12
CA SER A 115 19.71 -8.79 -12.99
C SER A 115 19.48 -10.08 -12.18
N ASP A 116 18.87 -11.08 -12.81
CA ASP A 116 18.70 -12.40 -12.20
C ASP A 116 20.04 -13.04 -11.81
N ALA A 117 21.09 -12.82 -12.61
CA ALA A 117 22.43 -13.34 -12.31
C ALA A 117 23.04 -12.65 -11.08
N GLU A 118 23.00 -11.32 -11.02
CA GLU A 118 23.48 -10.56 -9.85
C GLU A 118 22.71 -10.91 -8.58
N TYR A 119 21.39 -11.05 -8.67
CA TYR A 119 20.57 -11.46 -7.53
C TYR A 119 20.92 -12.88 -7.04
N ALA A 120 21.19 -13.82 -7.95
CA ALA A 120 21.60 -15.17 -7.60
C ALA A 120 22.98 -15.20 -6.91
N ASP A 121 23.92 -14.35 -7.33
CA ASP A 121 25.23 -14.21 -6.70
C ASP A 121 25.09 -13.65 -5.27
N ILE A 122 24.29 -12.60 -5.07
CA ILE A 122 24.01 -12.01 -3.74
C ILE A 122 23.35 -13.06 -2.83
N ALA A 123 22.35 -13.78 -3.32
CA ALA A 123 21.67 -14.83 -2.54
C ALA A 123 22.60 -15.99 -2.18
N SER A 124 23.51 -16.37 -3.08
CA SER A 124 24.49 -17.43 -2.81
C SER A 124 25.52 -17.00 -1.77
N ALA A 125 25.96 -15.74 -1.82
CA ALA A 125 26.87 -15.17 -0.84
C ALA A 125 26.26 -15.15 0.56
N SER A 126 25.00 -14.71 0.71
CA SER A 126 24.33 -14.65 2.03
C SER A 126 24.17 -16.03 2.69
N ILE A 127 23.98 -17.10 1.91
CA ILE A 127 23.91 -18.47 2.45
C ILE A 127 25.25 -18.86 3.09
N VAL A 128 26.38 -18.52 2.47
CA VAL A 128 27.70 -18.92 2.98
C VAL A 128 28.18 -17.98 4.09
N GLU A 129 28.06 -16.68 3.86
CA GLU A 129 28.65 -15.65 4.73
C GLU A 129 27.76 -15.33 5.92
N ASP A 130 26.44 -15.30 5.75
CA ASP A 130 25.52 -14.96 6.83
C ASP A 130 25.03 -16.21 7.57
N ILE A 131 24.47 -17.17 6.84
CA ILE A 131 23.92 -18.38 7.47
C ILE A 131 25.05 -19.31 7.92
N GLY A 132 26.08 -19.51 7.08
CA GLY A 132 27.22 -20.38 7.39
C GLY A 132 28.10 -19.90 8.55
N SER A 133 28.11 -18.59 8.84
CA SER A 133 28.83 -18.01 9.98
C SER A 133 28.00 -17.94 11.27
N GLY A 134 26.71 -18.28 11.20
CA GLY A 134 25.80 -18.24 12.35
C GLY A 134 25.18 -16.86 12.65
N LEU A 135 25.19 -15.93 11.70
CA LEU A 135 24.53 -14.61 11.86
C LEU A 135 23.00 -14.73 11.91
N GLY A 136 22.42 -15.75 11.26
CA GLY A 136 20.98 -16.01 11.28
C GLY A 136 20.60 -17.27 10.52
N SER A 137 19.35 -17.70 10.65
CA SER A 137 18.86 -18.91 9.96
C SER A 137 18.16 -18.63 8.64
N ASN A 138 17.58 -17.43 8.47
CA ASN A 138 16.84 -17.03 7.27
C ASN A 138 16.95 -15.52 7.06
N PHE A 139 17.14 -15.10 5.81
CA PHE A 139 17.18 -13.69 5.41
C PHE A 139 16.26 -13.47 4.20
N VAL A 140 15.71 -12.26 4.10
CA VAL A 140 14.92 -11.81 2.94
C VAL A 140 15.72 -10.73 2.24
N LEU A 141 16.07 -10.98 0.98
CA LEU A 141 16.78 -10.03 0.14
C LEU A 141 15.78 -9.32 -0.78
N LYS A 142 15.82 -7.99 -0.81
CA LYS A 142 14.96 -7.18 -1.69
C LYS A 142 15.64 -6.99 -3.05
N ARG A 143 14.84 -7.09 -4.11
CA ARG A 143 15.11 -6.45 -5.41
C ARG A 143 13.84 -5.72 -5.87
N THR A 144 13.98 -4.78 -6.80
CA THR A 144 12.90 -3.88 -7.21
C THR A 144 12.60 -4.07 -8.69
N LEU A 145 11.36 -4.42 -9.02
CA LEU A 145 10.85 -4.34 -10.39
C LEU A 145 10.35 -2.92 -10.63
N GLN A 146 10.98 -2.21 -11.56
CA GLN A 146 10.72 -0.81 -11.85
C GLN A 146 10.17 -0.64 -13.27
N GLY A 147 9.46 0.45 -13.50
CA GLY A 147 8.92 0.82 -14.80
C GLY A 147 8.17 2.14 -14.72
N THR A 148 7.89 2.73 -15.88
CA THR A 148 7.20 4.00 -16.01
C THR A 148 5.78 3.76 -16.49
N LEU A 149 4.79 4.17 -15.70
CA LEU A 149 3.39 4.14 -16.13
C LEU A 149 3.12 5.31 -17.08
N SER A 150 2.59 5.03 -18.27
CA SER A 150 2.33 6.05 -19.29
C SER A 150 1.22 7.04 -18.92
N ASP A 151 0.32 6.64 -18.02
CA ASP A 151 -0.80 7.43 -17.52
C ASP A 151 -1.05 7.12 -16.03
N SER A 152 -0.79 8.10 -15.16
CA SER A 152 -1.02 8.02 -13.73
C SER A 152 -2.29 8.77 -13.27
N SER A 153 -3.23 9.02 -14.17
CA SER A 153 -4.53 9.62 -13.84
C SER A 153 -5.32 8.75 -12.87
N ASN A 154 -6.25 9.35 -12.12
CA ASN A 154 -7.16 8.60 -11.25
C ASN A 154 -7.94 7.52 -12.01
N ALA A 155 -8.35 7.77 -13.26
CA ALA A 155 -9.02 6.76 -14.08
C ALA A 155 -8.13 5.53 -14.32
N SER A 156 -6.85 5.75 -14.62
CA SER A 156 -5.86 4.69 -14.79
C SER A 156 -5.63 3.91 -13.48
N LEU A 157 -5.42 4.61 -12.36
CA LEU A 157 -5.19 4.01 -11.04
C LEU A 157 -6.39 3.18 -10.58
N LEU A 158 -7.61 3.68 -10.74
CA LEU A 158 -8.84 2.96 -10.41
C LEU A 158 -9.00 1.71 -11.29
N GLY A 159 -8.66 1.80 -12.58
CA GLY A 159 -8.66 0.64 -13.47
C GLY A 159 -7.61 -0.41 -13.08
N LEU A 160 -6.43 0.00 -12.60
CA LEU A 160 -5.41 -0.92 -12.08
C LEU A 160 -5.87 -1.58 -10.77
N TYR A 161 -6.47 -0.80 -9.87
CA TYR A 161 -7.07 -1.32 -8.64
C TYR A 161 -8.18 -2.34 -8.95
N LYS A 162 -9.12 -2.03 -9.85
CA LYS A 162 -10.13 -2.99 -10.35
C LYS A 162 -9.48 -4.27 -10.87
N ARG A 163 -8.41 -4.17 -11.65
CA ARG A 163 -7.70 -5.36 -12.16
C ARG A 163 -7.10 -6.21 -11.04
N LEU A 164 -6.58 -5.60 -9.97
CA LEU A 164 -6.12 -6.33 -8.78
C LEU A 164 -7.29 -7.02 -8.07
N LEU A 165 -8.41 -6.33 -7.85
CA LEU A 165 -9.60 -6.93 -7.24
C LEU A 165 -10.04 -8.20 -7.97
N GLN A 166 -10.02 -8.18 -9.30
CA GLN A 166 -10.51 -9.28 -10.14
C GLN A 166 -9.55 -10.46 -10.26
N ARG A 167 -8.23 -10.22 -10.15
CA ARG A 167 -7.21 -11.23 -10.47
C ARG A 167 -6.50 -11.79 -9.25
N GLU A 168 -6.34 -11.00 -8.20
CA GLU A 168 -5.65 -11.44 -7.01
C GLU A 168 -6.60 -12.19 -6.08
N ALA A 169 -6.13 -13.33 -5.57
CA ALA A 169 -6.84 -14.17 -4.63
C ALA A 169 -6.03 -14.31 -3.33
N GLY A 170 -6.72 -14.27 -2.19
CA GLY A 170 -6.10 -14.53 -0.89
C GLY A 170 -5.29 -13.37 -0.30
N ALA A 171 -5.43 -12.16 -0.83
CA ALA A 171 -4.89 -10.97 -0.19
C ALA A 171 -5.60 -10.72 1.15
N TYR A 172 -4.82 -10.38 2.19
CA TYR A 172 -5.36 -9.85 3.43
C TYR A 172 -5.98 -8.48 3.17
N TRP A 173 -5.23 -7.58 2.51
CA TRP A 173 -5.72 -6.29 2.00
C TRP A 173 -5.36 -6.12 0.53
N THR A 174 -6.33 -5.66 -0.26
CA THR A 174 -6.07 -5.03 -1.57
C THR A 174 -6.33 -3.54 -1.42
N PHE A 175 -5.37 -2.69 -1.78
CA PHE A 175 -5.43 -1.26 -1.47
C PHE A 175 -4.91 -0.38 -2.61
N LEU A 176 -5.49 0.82 -2.69
CA LEU A 176 -4.99 1.97 -3.44
C LEU A 176 -4.98 3.16 -2.48
N VAL A 177 -3.81 3.73 -2.20
CA VAL A 177 -3.64 4.94 -1.38
C VAL A 177 -3.06 6.02 -2.29
N SER A 178 -3.83 7.08 -2.52
CA SER A 178 -3.42 8.23 -3.33
C SER A 178 -3.04 9.39 -2.42
N LEU A 179 -1.82 9.89 -2.60
CA LEU A 179 -1.26 11.08 -1.95
C LEU A 179 -0.83 12.07 -3.05
N GLU A 180 -0.55 13.31 -2.67
CA GLU A 180 -0.15 14.36 -3.62
C GLU A 180 1.08 14.00 -4.45
N ASP A 181 2.07 13.37 -3.85
CA ASP A 181 3.38 13.09 -4.47
C ASP A 181 3.62 11.62 -4.81
N ARG A 182 2.73 10.70 -4.40
CA ARG A 182 2.94 9.26 -4.53
C ARG A 182 1.65 8.46 -4.43
N VAL A 183 1.70 7.24 -4.96
CA VAL A 183 0.59 6.29 -4.91
C VAL A 183 1.10 4.94 -4.44
N PHE A 184 0.35 4.30 -3.54
CA PHE A 184 0.59 2.93 -3.12
C PHE A 184 -0.56 2.05 -3.61
N LEU A 185 -0.26 1.08 -4.47
CA LEU A 185 -1.24 0.15 -5.02
C LEU A 185 -0.72 -1.27 -4.81
N GLY A 186 -1.52 -2.15 -4.21
CA GLY A 186 -1.07 -3.51 -3.95
C GLY A 186 -2.12 -4.45 -3.41
N ALA A 187 -1.77 -5.73 -3.35
CA ALA A 187 -2.54 -6.81 -2.77
C ALA A 187 -1.62 -7.63 -1.84
N SER A 188 -1.64 -7.30 -0.54
CA SER A 188 -0.76 -7.94 0.45
C SER A 188 -1.44 -9.18 1.03
N PRO A 189 -0.81 -10.39 0.98
CA PRO A 189 -1.35 -11.59 1.60
C PRO A 189 -1.16 -11.62 3.12
N THR A 190 -0.31 -10.77 3.67
CA THR A 190 0.06 -10.80 5.09
C THR A 190 -0.56 -9.64 5.86
N CYS A 191 -1.02 -9.96 7.08
CA CYS A 191 -1.31 -8.98 8.10
C CYS A 191 -0.05 -8.73 8.93
N GLN A 192 0.34 -7.46 9.10
CA GLN A 192 1.51 -7.11 9.90
C GLN A 192 1.25 -7.32 11.40
N ALA A 193 0.12 -6.82 11.87
CA ALA A 193 -0.39 -7.01 13.22
C ALA A 193 -1.90 -6.81 13.18
N GLY A 194 -2.65 -7.79 13.68
CA GLY A 194 -4.09 -7.68 13.86
C GLY A 194 -4.40 -7.56 15.35
N ALA A 195 -5.36 -6.73 15.72
CA ALA A 195 -6.05 -6.95 16.99
C ALA A 195 -6.77 -8.29 16.87
N GLY A 196 -6.47 -9.23 17.77
CA GLY A 196 -7.30 -10.43 17.92
C GLY A 196 -8.76 -10.04 18.14
N PRO A 197 -9.73 -10.95 17.92
CA PRO A 197 -11.13 -10.65 18.20
C PRO A 197 -11.24 -10.12 19.64
N ARG A 198 -11.75 -8.90 19.78
CA ARG A 198 -12.19 -8.38 21.08
C ARG A 198 -13.43 -9.15 21.53
#